data_AF-A0A418Y060-F1
#
_entry.id   AF-A0A418Y060-F1
#
_cell.length_a   1.000
_cell.length_b   1.000
_cell.length_c   1.000
_cell.angle_alpha   90.00
_cell.angle_beta   90.00
_cell.angle_gamma   90.00
#
_symmetry.space_group_name_H-M   'P 1'
#
loop_
_entity.id
_entity.type
_entity.pdbx_description
1 polymer ?
#
loop_
_entity_poly.entity_id
_entity_poly.type
_entity_poly.pdbx_seq_one_letter_code
_entity_poly.pdbx_strand_id
1 'polypeptide(L)' 'MERFLKNVRPLKSTTGEKPGKGSYQCNNCQQVVHLDDQTDRLPPCPRCGETEFWP' A
#
# COMPACT_ATOMS: atom_id res chain seq x y z
N MET A 1 2.17 -19.53 25.89
CA MET A 1 2.59 -20.31 24.71
C MET A 1 2.60 -19.38 23.51
N GLU A 2 3.74 -19.34 22.85
CA GLU A 2 4.27 -18.19 22.12
C GLU A 2 3.69 -17.99 20.70
N ARG A 3 3.57 -16.71 20.31
CA ARG A 3 3.77 -16.14 18.96
C ARG A 3 3.16 -16.89 17.76
N PHE A 4 1.94 -16.52 17.38
CA PHE A 4 1.39 -16.81 16.03
C PHE A 4 1.06 -15.57 15.17
N LEU A 5 1.48 -14.36 15.57
CA LEU A 5 1.41 -13.15 14.75
C LEU A 5 2.76 -12.82 14.09
N LYS A 6 3.35 -13.76 13.35
CA LYS A 6 4.58 -13.51 12.58
C LYS A 6 4.58 -14.06 11.15
N ASN A 7 3.43 -14.47 10.58
CA ASN A 7 3.40 -15.08 9.25
C ASN A 7 2.13 -14.81 8.40
N VAL A 8 1.41 -13.72 8.65
CA VAL A 8 0.63 -13.10 7.57
C VAL A 8 1.42 -11.87 7.20
N ARG A 9 2.18 -11.93 6.09
CA ARG A 9 2.85 -10.73 5.57
C ARG A 9 1.73 -9.69 5.47
N PRO A 10 1.85 -8.51 6.13
CA PRO A 10 0.95 -7.43 5.77
C PRO A 10 1.05 -7.29 4.26
N LEU A 11 -0.07 -7.47 3.56
CA LEU A 11 -0.14 -7.36 2.09
C LEU A 11 0.05 -5.88 1.75
N LYS A 12 1.24 -5.36 2.03
CA LYS A 12 1.63 -3.99 1.72
C LYS A 12 1.91 -3.93 0.22
N SER A 13 1.36 -2.92 -0.42
CA SER A 13 1.63 -2.61 -1.82
C SER A 13 2.73 -1.58 -1.88
N THR A 14 3.65 -1.72 -2.84
CA THR A 14 4.73 -0.77 -3.05
C THR A 14 4.56 0.05 -4.33
N THR A 15 5.15 1.24 -4.36
CA THR A 15 5.14 2.10 -5.53
C THR A 15 5.67 1.36 -6.77
N GLY A 16 4.99 1.55 -7.90
CA GLY A 16 5.32 0.92 -9.18
C GLY A 16 4.66 -0.44 -9.40
N GLU A 17 4.14 -1.09 -8.36
CA GLU A 17 3.32 -2.29 -8.49
C GLU A 17 1.93 -1.97 -9.07
N LYS A 18 1.27 -3.00 -9.58
CA LYS A 18 -0.11 -2.97 -10.05
C LYS A 18 -0.98 -3.83 -9.14
N PRO A 19 -1.27 -3.36 -7.91
CA PRO A 19 -2.09 -4.11 -6.96
C PRO A 19 -3.57 -4.20 -7.38
N GLY A 20 -3.97 -3.46 -8.43
CA GLY A 20 -5.33 -3.40 -8.94
C GLY A 20 -6.05 -2.14 -8.47
N LYS A 21 -7.34 -2.03 -8.84
CA LYS A 21 -8.19 -0.95 -8.36
C LYS A 21 -8.40 -1.08 -6.84
N GLY A 22 -8.32 0.01 -6.12
CA GLY A 22 -8.37 -0.02 -4.66
C GLY A 22 -8.01 1.29 -4.00
N SER A 23 -8.08 1.29 -2.66
CA SER A 23 -7.69 2.42 -1.83
C SER A 23 -6.43 2.06 -1.08
N TYR A 24 -5.36 2.81 -1.30
CA TYR A 24 -4.05 2.53 -0.76
C TYR A 24 -3.67 3.60 0.25
N GLN A 25 -3.65 3.25 1.52
CA GLN A 25 -3.31 4.17 2.59
C GLN A 25 -1.81 4.12 2.89
N CYS A 26 -1.15 5.27 2.77
CA CYS A 26 0.25 5.45 3.11
C CYS A 26 0.50 5.09 4.58
N ASN A 27 1.48 4.23 4.82
CA ASN A 27 1.84 3.80 6.17
C ASN A 27 2.44 4.93 7.03
N ASN A 28 3.00 5.96 6.39
CA ASN A 28 3.73 7.03 7.08
C ASN A 28 2.81 8.21 7.44
N CYS A 29 2.18 8.82 6.44
CA CYS A 29 1.37 10.03 6.62
C CYS A 29 -0.15 9.81 6.54
N GLN A 30 -0.60 8.55 6.41
CA GLN A 30 -2.02 8.17 6.29
C GLN A 30 -2.74 8.73 5.06
N GLN A 31 -2.01 9.28 4.09
CA GLN A 31 -2.58 9.71 2.81
C GLN A 31 -3.16 8.51 2.05
N VAL A 32 -4.40 8.64 1.60
CA VAL A 32 -5.06 7.62 0.76
C VAL A 32 -4.84 7.95 -0.72
N VAL A 33 -4.45 6.94 -1.48
CA VAL A 33 -4.30 6.96 -2.94
C VAL A 33 -5.34 6.02 -3.52
N HIS A 34 -6.22 6.51 -4.38
CA HIS A 34 -7.20 5.68 -5.05
C HIS A 34 -6.72 5.34 -6.45
N LEU A 35 -6.70 4.04 -6.78
CA LEU A 35 -6.47 3.56 -8.15
C LEU A 35 -7.84 3.20 -8.73
N ASP A 36 -8.25 3.89 -9.79
CA ASP A 36 -9.49 3.63 -10.49
C ASP A 36 -9.32 2.63 -11.65
N ASP A 37 -8.12 2.51 -12.20
CA ASP A 37 -7.79 1.52 -13.22
C ASP A 37 -6.96 0.34 -12.64
N GLN A 38 -7.19 -0.88 -13.14
CA GLN A 38 -6.43 -2.06 -12.71
C GLN A 38 -5.00 -2.10 -13.27
N THR A 39 -4.73 -1.29 -14.29
CA THR A 39 -3.42 -1.17 -14.93
C THR A 39 -2.59 -0.03 -14.37
N ASP A 40 -3.19 0.83 -13.53
CA ASP A 40 -2.50 1.91 -12.85
C ASP A 40 -1.40 1.37 -11.94
N ARG A 41 -0.30 2.11 -11.95
CA ARG A 41 0.81 1.85 -11.04
C ARG A 41 0.61 2.70 -9.81
N LEU A 42 0.80 2.10 -8.65
CA LEU A 42 0.76 2.83 -7.40
C LEU A 42 1.84 3.92 -7.40
N PRO A 43 1.52 5.22 -7.35
CA PRO A 43 2.51 6.28 -7.30
C PRO A 43 3.16 6.35 -5.91
N PRO A 44 4.32 7.04 -5.77
CA PRO A 44 4.83 7.40 -4.44
C PRO A 44 3.85 8.36 -3.75
N CYS A 45 3.88 8.37 -2.42
CA CYS A 45 2.93 9.17 -1.66
C CYS A 45 3.10 10.67 -1.97
N PRO A 46 2.04 11.38 -2.42
CA PRO A 46 2.15 12.79 -2.84
C PRO A 46 2.43 13.75 -1.67
N ARG A 47 2.29 13.29 -0.42
CA ARG A 47 2.47 14.10 0.80
C ARG A 47 3.87 13.96 1.40
N CYS A 48 4.46 12.77 1.37
CA CYS A 48 5.72 12.49 2.07
C CYS A 48 6.74 11.70 1.24
N GLY A 49 6.39 11.25 0.03
CA GLY A 49 7.29 10.45 -0.81
C GLY A 49 7.43 8.98 -0.42
N GLU A 50 6.70 8.52 0.61
CA GLU A 50 6.70 7.12 1.04
C GLU A 50 6.26 6.17 -0.08
N THR A 51 6.82 4.96 -0.08
CA THR A 51 6.56 3.96 -1.13
C THR A 51 5.79 2.74 -0.64
N GLU A 52 5.49 2.65 0.65
CA GLU A 52 4.75 1.55 1.28
C GLU A 52 3.31 1.95 1.64
N PHE A 53 2.35 1.15 1.18
CA PHE A 53 0.91 1.39 1.35
C PHE A 53 0.15 0.16 1.82
N TRP A 54 -0.93 0.40 2.55
CA TRP A 54 -1.92 -0.60 2.97
C TRP A 54 -3.13 -0.58 2.01
N PRO A 55 -3.50 -1.70 1.39
CA PRO A 55 -4.71 -1.81 0.56
C PRO A 55 -6.00 -1.85 1.38
#